data_AF-F3LH71-F1
#
_entry.id   AF-F3LH71-F1
#
_cell.length_a   1.000
_cell.length_b   1.000
_cell.length_c   1.000
_cell.angle_alpha   90.00
_cell.angle_beta   90.00
_cell.angle_gamma   90.00
#
_symmetry.space_group_name_H-M   'P 1'
#
loop_
_entity.id
_entity.type
_entity.pdbx_description
1 polymer ?
#
loop_
_entity_poly.entity_id
_entity_poly.type
_entity_poly.pdbx_seq_one_letter_code
_entity_poly.pdbx_strand_id
1 'polypeptide(L)'
;MFDQDIEALRNKRKLLIRRIMLGVIYVALALWAFWLVYIAVQHFMVNDDTDVTQPEVITSLQKVSSPSTSTETTSIATSSDIDPALNNAVVRKTFQQQLIAFDATHNNVFTDADFLNWLSASNQSDKKIAVSNSKAKALTLFASAHYQEAVVELQRADEKANAVTQSWHQAYEDKLNQAQQAYNKEDVKLAELYLNQALAIKPNEPRGLSLQQQLNSYPRVAELLSALKVAKIENNLQKQADTLQQIIAQDSTRIGLVKELGVVTKKLNDDRFNQAIRRGVVAIEQENVSAANTAYKQAKAIYPQRTEVVSLQKKIAQQQAAVNLQTSLTNVKKAVQADDWQRVLALSKAKTNTALQDYATQAQQILQQQKTAAAYLARPERLQDQGVRQQAQNFIKSNISLTLKSPAFAQQVALLSQKVEDANRQQELRITSDGKTDIWVLGVGHVGKVAKSTEKSIQLYPGKYTLEGRCEGYRNKQQSITLSSSAVGNIYLVCDERI
;
A
#
# COMPACT_ATOMS: atom_id res chain seq x y z
N MET A 1 -15.24 24.47 35.77
CA MET A 1 -15.59 24.59 34.33
C MET A 1 -14.98 23.48 33.48
N PHE A 2 -13.75 23.01 33.74
CA PHE A 2 -13.10 21.93 32.97
C PHE A 2 -13.69 20.52 33.15
N ASP A 3 -14.32 20.17 34.29
CA ASP A 3 -14.90 18.83 34.48
C ASP A 3 -16.23 18.61 33.74
N GLN A 4 -17.04 19.65 33.55
CA GLN A 4 -18.32 19.55 32.83
C GLN A 4 -18.12 19.26 31.33
N ASP A 5 -17.04 19.77 30.73
CA ASP A 5 -16.73 19.52 29.32
C ASP A 5 -16.23 18.08 29.08
N ILE A 6 -15.55 17.48 30.06
CA ILE A 6 -15.06 16.10 29.97
C ILE A 6 -16.21 15.09 30.07
N GLU A 7 -17.21 15.35 30.92
CA GLU A 7 -18.41 14.51 30.99
C GLU A 7 -19.29 14.64 29.73
N ALA A 8 -19.42 15.85 29.18
CA ALA A 8 -20.14 16.08 27.93
C ALA A 8 -19.49 15.32 26.75
N LEU A 9 -18.16 15.26 26.69
CA LEU A 9 -17.42 14.51 25.67
C LEU A 9 -17.54 12.99 25.84
N ARG A 10 -17.55 12.45 27.07
CA ARG A 10 -17.80 11.02 27.31
C ARG A 10 -19.20 10.59 26.89
N ASN A 11 -20.22 11.41 27.16
CA ASN A 11 -21.60 11.09 26.81
C ASN A 11 -21.85 11.15 25.29
N LYS A 12 -21.23 12.10 24.57
CA LYS A 12 -21.26 12.12 23.10
C LYS A 12 -20.56 10.89 22.48
N ARG A 13 -19.47 10.42 23.09
CA ARG A 13 -18.75 9.21 22.63
C ARG A 13 -19.57 7.94 22.81
N LYS A 14 -20.29 7.80 23.94
CA LYS A 14 -21.21 6.67 24.19
C LYS A 14 -22.39 6.64 23.20
N LEU A 15 -22.93 7.80 22.84
CA LEU A 15 -24.03 7.91 21.86
C LEU A 15 -23.58 7.51 20.44
N LEU A 16 -22.37 7.92 20.04
CA LEU A 16 -21.76 7.53 18.75
C LEU A 16 -21.52 6.01 18.66
N ILE A 17 -21.02 5.39 19.74
CA ILE A 17 -20.79 3.95 19.79
C ILE A 17 -22.11 3.17 19.66
N ARG A 18 -23.20 3.62 20.31
CA ARG A 18 -24.52 2.98 20.17
C ARG A 18 -25.08 3.06 18.75
N ARG A 19 -24.91 4.20 18.05
CA ARG A 19 -25.35 4.35 16.65
C ARG A 19 -24.56 3.48 15.68
N ILE A 20 -23.25 3.32 15.91
CA ILE A 20 -22.40 2.43 15.09
C ILE A 20 -22.78 0.97 15.32
N MET A 21 -23.01 0.55 16.58
CA MET A 21 -23.44 -0.82 16.88
C MET A 21 -24.79 -1.17 16.24
N LEU A 22 -25.76 -0.25 16.25
CA LEU A 22 -27.05 -0.45 15.56
C LEU A 22 -26.87 -0.59 14.04
N GLY A 23 -26.00 0.22 13.43
CA GLY A 23 -25.70 0.10 11.99
C GLY A 23 -25.07 -1.25 11.61
N VAL A 24 -24.15 -1.78 12.44
CA VAL A 24 -23.52 -3.08 12.22
C VAL A 24 -24.52 -4.24 12.31
N ILE A 25 -25.49 -4.14 13.25
CA ILE A 25 -26.56 -5.15 13.38
C ILE A 25 -27.47 -5.16 12.14
N TYR A 26 -27.83 -3.99 11.60
CA TYR A 26 -28.62 -3.93 10.36
C TYR A 26 -27.90 -4.52 9.15
N VAL A 27 -26.58 -4.27 9.01
CA VAL A 27 -25.78 -4.86 7.93
C VAL A 27 -25.66 -6.38 8.08
N ALA A 28 -25.49 -6.87 9.32
CA ALA A 28 -25.44 -8.31 9.58
C ALA A 28 -26.78 -9.00 9.27
N LEU A 29 -27.91 -8.38 9.61
CA LEU A 29 -29.25 -8.89 9.27
C LEU A 29 -29.51 -8.88 7.77
N ALA A 30 -29.06 -7.85 7.04
CA ALA A 30 -29.18 -7.78 5.58
C ALA A 30 -28.33 -8.85 4.89
N LEU A 31 -27.10 -9.10 5.36
CA LEU A 31 -26.24 -10.17 4.84
C LEU A 31 -26.79 -11.56 5.16
N TRP A 32 -27.42 -11.74 6.32
CA TRP A 32 -28.08 -13.00 6.68
C TRP A 32 -29.31 -13.27 5.80
N ALA A 33 -30.13 -12.25 5.52
CA ALA A 33 -31.25 -12.36 4.59
C ALA A 33 -30.78 -12.69 3.15
N PHE A 34 -29.68 -12.08 2.69
CA PHE A 34 -29.09 -12.37 1.38
C PHE A 34 -28.54 -13.80 1.29
N TRP A 35 -27.96 -14.32 2.37
CA TRP A 35 -27.50 -15.70 2.47
C TRP A 35 -28.66 -16.72 2.44
N LEU A 36 -29.79 -16.40 3.06
CA LEU A 36 -31.00 -17.23 2.99
C LEU A 36 -31.61 -17.27 1.58
N VAL A 37 -31.65 -16.14 0.87
CA VAL A 37 -32.09 -16.09 -0.53
C VAL A 37 -31.13 -16.88 -1.43
N TYR A 38 -29.82 -16.79 -1.18
CA TYR A 38 -28.82 -17.55 -1.93
C TYR A 38 -28.99 -19.08 -1.76
N ILE A 39 -29.28 -19.55 -0.53
CA ILE A 39 -29.57 -20.97 -0.27
C ILE A 39 -30.87 -21.42 -0.95
N ALA A 40 -31.91 -20.58 -0.93
CA ALA A 40 -33.17 -20.89 -1.61
C ALA A 40 -32.99 -21.04 -3.13
N VAL A 41 -32.10 -20.25 -3.74
CA VAL A 41 -31.77 -20.34 -5.17
C VAL A 41 -30.94 -21.60 -5.48
N GLN A 42 -30.02 -22.00 -4.59
CA GLN A 42 -29.22 -23.22 -4.78
C GLN A 42 -30.06 -24.49 -4.62
N HIS A 43 -31.10 -24.48 -3.77
CA HIS A 43 -31.98 -25.62 -3.59
C HIS A 43 -33.03 -25.81 -4.69
N PHE A 44 -33.21 -24.83 -5.59
CA PHE A 44 -34.16 -24.88 -6.71
C PHE A 44 -33.52 -25.30 -8.05
N MET A 45 -32.23 -25.63 -8.07
CA MET A 45 -31.53 -26.11 -9.28
C MET A 45 -30.87 -27.48 -9.08
N VAL A 46 -31.61 -28.43 -8.51
CA VAL A 46 -31.30 -29.87 -8.60
C VAL A 46 -32.62 -30.63 -8.64
N ASN A 47 -33.18 -30.80 -9.84
CA ASN A 47 -34.07 -31.90 -10.28
C ASN A 47 -34.68 -31.50 -11.63
N ASP A 48 -34.18 -32.06 -12.73
CA ASP A 48 -34.97 -32.99 -13.53
C ASP A 48 -34.09 -33.66 -14.59
N ASP A 49 -34.31 -34.96 -14.74
CA ASP A 49 -33.66 -35.86 -15.68
C ASP A 49 -34.33 -35.78 -17.06
N THR A 50 -33.52 -36.00 -18.10
CA THR A 50 -33.87 -36.54 -19.44
C THR A 50 -34.90 -35.81 -20.32
N ASP A 51 -34.48 -35.26 -21.46
CA ASP A 51 -34.60 -35.96 -22.76
C ASP A 51 -33.84 -35.19 -23.87
N VAL A 52 -33.40 -35.94 -24.86
CA VAL A 52 -32.59 -35.60 -26.01
C VAL A 52 -33.31 -34.64 -26.97
N THR A 53 -32.61 -33.61 -27.45
CA THR A 53 -32.63 -33.21 -28.87
C THR A 53 -31.57 -32.13 -29.13
N GLN A 54 -30.73 -32.37 -30.14
CA GLN A 54 -29.77 -31.39 -30.68
C GLN A 54 -30.49 -30.17 -31.27
N PRO A 55 -29.81 -29.02 -31.31
CA PRO A 55 -29.68 -28.36 -32.60
C PRO A 55 -28.28 -27.80 -32.89
N GLU A 56 -27.98 -27.76 -34.18
CA GLU A 56 -26.83 -27.13 -34.84
C GLU A 56 -26.69 -25.64 -34.50
N VAL A 57 -25.45 -25.18 -34.30
CA VAL A 57 -25.02 -23.82 -34.66
C VAL A 57 -23.57 -23.83 -35.16
N ILE A 58 -23.43 -23.73 -36.48
CA ILE A 58 -22.66 -22.69 -37.22
C ILE A 58 -21.45 -22.09 -36.48
N THR A 59 -20.24 -22.28 -37.00
CA THR A 59 -19.26 -21.19 -37.10
C THR A 59 -18.39 -21.34 -38.35
N SER A 60 -18.46 -20.28 -39.15
CA SER A 60 -17.71 -19.93 -40.34
C SER A 60 -16.20 -19.78 -40.12
N LEU A 61 -15.39 -20.26 -41.07
CA LEU A 61 -14.17 -19.56 -41.50
C LEU A 61 -14.06 -19.57 -43.03
N GLN A 62 -13.74 -18.40 -43.53
CA GLN A 62 -13.90 -17.95 -44.90
C GLN A 62 -12.59 -18.09 -45.70
N LYS A 63 -12.66 -18.85 -46.79
CA LYS A 63 -12.25 -18.49 -48.17
C LYS A 63 -10.84 -17.96 -48.46
N VAL A 64 -10.12 -18.68 -49.34
CA VAL A 64 -9.31 -18.12 -50.46
C VAL A 64 -9.51 -19.06 -51.67
N SER A 65 -10.47 -18.74 -52.55
CA SER A 65 -10.29 -18.34 -53.97
C SER A 65 -10.60 -19.43 -55.02
N SER A 66 -11.87 -19.47 -55.46
CA SER A 66 -12.43 -19.32 -56.84
C SER A 66 -11.85 -20.10 -58.05
N PRO A 67 -12.61 -20.23 -59.19
CA PRO A 67 -14.06 -20.46 -59.35
C PRO A 67 -14.43 -21.44 -60.51
N SER A 68 -15.75 -21.67 -60.67
CA SER A 68 -16.46 -22.02 -61.94
C SER A 68 -16.38 -23.51 -62.37
N THR A 69 -17.44 -24.25 -62.72
CA THR A 69 -18.79 -23.94 -63.22
C THR A 69 -19.70 -25.16 -62.97
N SER A 70 -21.00 -24.85 -62.89
CA SER A 70 -22.21 -25.66 -62.79
C SER A 70 -22.27 -27.03 -63.50
N THR A 71 -22.87 -27.95 -62.72
CA THR A 71 -23.81 -29.03 -63.03
C THR A 71 -24.35 -29.10 -64.46
N GLU A 72 -24.19 -30.27 -65.08
CA GLU A 72 -25.20 -30.84 -65.97
C GLU A 72 -25.42 -32.32 -65.60
N THR A 73 -26.70 -32.64 -65.46
CA THR A 73 -27.32 -33.92 -65.13
C THR A 73 -26.95 -35.01 -66.13
N THR A 74 -26.51 -36.18 -65.69
CA THR A 74 -26.68 -37.43 -66.47
C THR A 74 -26.76 -38.65 -65.53
N SER A 75 -27.98 -39.13 -65.36
CA SER A 75 -28.37 -40.56 -65.46
C SER A 75 -27.25 -41.58 -65.30
N ILE A 76 -27.27 -42.31 -64.17
CA ILE A 76 -26.55 -43.58 -64.03
C ILE A 76 -27.24 -44.59 -64.96
N ALA A 77 -26.71 -44.72 -66.17
CA ALA A 77 -26.97 -45.85 -67.05
C ALA A 77 -25.89 -46.90 -66.80
N THR A 78 -26.33 -48.12 -66.51
CA THR A 78 -25.54 -49.34 -66.54
C THR A 78 -24.88 -49.48 -67.91
N SER A 79 -23.54 -49.42 -68.01
CA SER A 79 -22.81 -49.76 -69.25
C SER A 79 -21.57 -50.58 -68.94
N SER A 80 -21.73 -51.89 -69.13
CA SER A 80 -20.65 -52.84 -69.38
C SER A 80 -20.04 -52.55 -70.75
N ASP A 81 -18.96 -51.77 -70.81
CA ASP A 81 -17.96 -51.79 -71.89
C ASP A 81 -16.83 -50.81 -71.54
N ILE A 82 -15.91 -51.28 -70.70
CA ILE A 82 -14.56 -50.69 -70.58
C ILE A 82 -13.62 -51.69 -71.23
N ASP A 83 -12.75 -51.23 -72.13
CA ASP A 83 -11.66 -52.03 -72.69
C ASP A 83 -10.94 -52.80 -71.55
N PRO A 84 -10.95 -54.14 -71.57
CA PRO A 84 -10.29 -54.96 -70.55
C PRO A 84 -8.83 -54.58 -70.32
N ALA A 85 -8.14 -54.07 -71.35
CA ALA A 85 -6.76 -53.61 -71.25
C ALA A 85 -6.62 -52.31 -70.43
N LEU A 86 -7.55 -51.36 -70.61
CA LEU A 86 -7.57 -50.10 -69.87
C LEU A 86 -7.93 -50.32 -68.39
N ASN A 87 -8.87 -51.23 -68.11
CA ASN A 87 -9.23 -51.62 -66.74
C ASN A 87 -8.04 -52.30 -66.02
N ASN A 88 -7.34 -53.21 -66.70
CA ASN A 88 -6.16 -53.88 -66.15
C ASN A 88 -5.00 -52.91 -65.86
N ALA A 89 -4.79 -51.87 -66.69
CA ALA A 89 -3.75 -50.87 -66.44
C ALA A 89 -4.01 -50.06 -65.16
N VAL A 90 -5.27 -49.69 -64.90
CA VAL A 90 -5.68 -48.97 -63.68
C VAL A 90 -5.47 -49.85 -62.45
N VAL A 91 -5.99 -51.08 -62.45
CA VAL A 91 -5.87 -52.01 -61.30
C VAL A 91 -4.41 -52.36 -61.00
N ARG A 92 -3.55 -52.47 -62.02
CA ARG A 92 -2.11 -52.67 -61.82
C ARG A 92 -1.45 -51.52 -61.08
N LYS A 93 -1.77 -50.28 -61.46
CA LYS A 93 -1.25 -49.08 -60.80
C LYS A 93 -1.73 -49.00 -59.36
N THR A 94 -3.00 -49.33 -59.10
CA THR A 94 -3.57 -49.42 -57.75
C THR A 94 -2.82 -50.43 -56.89
N PHE A 95 -2.56 -51.65 -57.40
CA PHE A 95 -1.78 -52.65 -56.67
C PHE A 95 -0.37 -52.16 -56.33
N GLN A 96 0.34 -51.56 -57.28
CA GLN A 96 1.69 -51.03 -57.05
C GLN A 96 1.71 -49.96 -55.95
N GLN A 97 0.75 -49.04 -55.98
CA GLN A 97 0.60 -48.00 -54.96
C GLN A 97 0.29 -48.60 -53.58
N GLN A 98 -0.63 -49.56 -53.51
CA GLN A 98 -0.97 -50.25 -52.27
C GLN A 98 0.20 -51.05 -51.72
N LEU A 99 1.02 -51.67 -52.57
CA LEU A 99 2.17 -52.46 -52.14
C LEU A 99 3.24 -51.56 -51.52
N ILE A 100 3.50 -50.40 -52.15
CA ILE A 100 4.40 -49.38 -51.60
C ILE A 100 3.86 -48.87 -50.25
N ALA A 101 2.56 -48.57 -50.18
CA ALA A 101 1.92 -48.11 -48.94
C ALA A 101 1.97 -49.17 -47.83
N PHE A 102 1.73 -50.44 -48.16
CA PHE A 102 1.82 -51.56 -47.24
C PHE A 102 3.25 -51.65 -46.66
N ASP A 103 4.27 -51.63 -47.52
CA ASP A 103 5.66 -51.74 -47.06
C ASP A 103 6.09 -50.53 -46.25
N ALA A 104 5.71 -49.32 -46.67
CA ALA A 104 5.99 -48.10 -45.91
C ALA A 104 5.33 -48.10 -44.52
N THR A 105 4.13 -48.68 -44.40
CA THR A 105 3.35 -48.69 -43.15
C THR A 105 3.81 -49.80 -42.20
N HIS A 106 4.01 -51.01 -42.72
CA HIS A 106 4.15 -52.21 -41.89
C HIS A 106 5.59 -52.68 -41.71
N ASN A 107 6.49 -52.39 -42.65
CA ASN A 107 7.84 -52.98 -42.62
C ASN A 107 8.60 -52.64 -41.32
N ASN A 108 8.45 -51.42 -40.81
CA ASN A 108 9.08 -51.01 -39.56
C ASN A 108 8.57 -51.82 -38.36
N VAL A 109 7.25 -52.06 -38.28
CA VAL A 109 6.64 -52.84 -37.18
C VAL A 109 7.05 -54.31 -37.27
N PHE A 110 7.02 -54.92 -38.45
CA PHE A 110 7.34 -56.35 -38.61
C PHE A 110 8.83 -56.69 -38.53
N THR A 111 9.70 -55.67 -38.45
CA THR A 111 11.14 -55.77 -38.17
C THR A 111 11.52 -55.27 -36.77
N ASP A 112 10.58 -54.65 -36.05
CA ASP A 112 10.77 -54.18 -34.67
C ASP A 112 10.96 -55.35 -33.71
N ALA A 113 12.03 -55.29 -32.91
CA ALA A 113 12.39 -56.38 -32.00
C ALA A 113 11.35 -56.57 -30.89
N ASP A 114 10.76 -55.49 -30.37
CA ASP A 114 9.78 -55.54 -29.29
C ASP A 114 8.46 -56.16 -29.77
N PHE A 115 8.04 -55.80 -30.99
CA PHE A 115 6.89 -56.43 -31.63
C PHE A 115 7.09 -57.95 -31.85
N LEU A 116 8.26 -58.36 -32.33
CA LEU A 116 8.57 -59.78 -32.54
C LEU A 116 8.67 -60.57 -31.23
N ASN A 117 9.26 -59.96 -30.20
CA ASN A 117 9.30 -60.52 -28.85
C ASN A 117 7.88 -60.70 -28.29
N TRP A 118 7.02 -59.67 -28.42
CA TRP A 118 5.63 -59.75 -27.99
C TRP A 118 4.86 -60.85 -28.73
N LEU A 119 5.01 -60.98 -30.05
CA LEU A 119 4.35 -62.06 -30.82
C LEU A 119 4.76 -63.44 -30.31
N SER A 120 6.05 -63.64 -29.99
CA SER A 120 6.53 -64.91 -29.46
C SER A 120 5.98 -65.18 -28.05
N ALA A 121 6.04 -64.20 -27.15
CA ALA A 121 5.60 -64.32 -25.76
C ALA A 121 4.07 -64.48 -25.64
N SER A 122 3.30 -63.95 -26.58
CA SER A 122 1.84 -64.04 -26.62
C SER A 122 1.32 -65.24 -27.43
N ASN A 123 2.20 -66.10 -27.95
CA ASN A 123 1.85 -67.21 -28.84
C ASN A 123 1.08 -66.76 -30.10
N GLN A 124 1.47 -65.63 -30.69
CA GLN A 124 0.82 -65.04 -31.88
C GLN A 124 1.73 -64.95 -33.10
N SER A 125 2.86 -65.66 -33.12
CA SER A 125 3.77 -65.75 -34.28
C SER A 125 3.06 -66.10 -35.59
N ASP A 126 1.99 -66.90 -35.54
CA ASP A 126 1.16 -67.27 -36.70
C ASP A 126 0.50 -66.06 -37.38
N LYS A 127 0.23 -64.97 -36.65
CA LYS A 127 -0.34 -63.75 -37.24
C LYS A 127 0.63 -63.06 -38.20
N LYS A 128 1.93 -63.01 -37.86
CA LYS A 128 2.97 -62.52 -38.78
C LYS A 128 3.05 -63.39 -40.03
N ILE A 129 3.03 -64.71 -39.85
CA ILE A 129 3.04 -65.68 -40.96
C ILE A 129 1.81 -65.48 -41.85
N ALA A 130 0.62 -65.28 -41.27
CA ALA A 130 -0.61 -65.05 -42.01
C ALA A 130 -0.57 -63.76 -42.86
N VAL A 131 0.05 -62.70 -42.35
CA VAL A 131 0.29 -61.45 -43.10
C VAL A 131 1.26 -61.72 -44.26
N SER A 132 2.39 -62.37 -43.99
CA SER A 132 3.40 -62.70 -45.01
C SER A 132 2.82 -63.61 -46.11
N ASN A 133 2.00 -64.60 -45.77
CA ASN A 133 1.35 -65.49 -46.72
C ASN A 133 0.32 -64.75 -47.59
N SER A 134 -0.49 -63.86 -47.01
CA SER A 134 -1.42 -63.03 -47.79
C SER A 134 -0.68 -62.09 -48.76
N LYS A 135 0.42 -61.45 -48.30
CA LYS A 135 1.27 -60.62 -49.16
C LYS A 135 1.90 -61.43 -50.30
N ALA A 136 2.46 -62.61 -50.00
CA ALA A 136 3.06 -63.49 -51.00
C ALA A 136 2.04 -63.95 -52.04
N LYS A 137 0.83 -64.35 -51.60
CA LYS A 137 -0.27 -64.72 -52.49
C LYS A 137 -0.68 -63.56 -53.40
N ALA A 138 -0.76 -62.34 -52.86
CA ALA A 138 -1.06 -61.15 -53.64
C ALA A 138 -0.02 -60.88 -54.75
N LEU A 139 1.28 -61.05 -54.43
CA LEU A 139 2.36 -60.93 -55.41
C LEU A 139 2.29 -62.03 -56.50
N THR A 140 1.96 -63.27 -56.13
CA THR A 140 1.77 -64.36 -57.09
C THR A 140 0.60 -64.08 -58.04
N LEU A 141 -0.55 -63.65 -57.50
CA LEU A 141 -1.72 -63.28 -58.31
C LEU A 141 -1.39 -62.13 -59.29
N PHE A 142 -0.64 -61.13 -58.82
CA PHE A 142 -0.18 -60.02 -59.67
C PHE A 142 0.74 -60.50 -60.79
N ALA A 143 1.71 -61.36 -60.49
CA ALA A 143 2.63 -61.93 -61.47
C ALA A 143 1.92 -62.81 -62.51
N SER A 144 0.83 -63.49 -62.12
CA SER A 144 -0.04 -64.29 -62.99
C SER A 144 -1.13 -63.47 -63.69
N ALA A 145 -1.04 -62.13 -63.70
CA ALA A 145 -2.00 -61.21 -64.33
C ALA A 145 -3.44 -61.21 -63.76
N HIS A 146 -3.67 -61.80 -62.58
CA HIS A 146 -4.95 -61.76 -61.86
C HIS A 146 -5.03 -60.50 -60.99
N TYR A 147 -5.02 -59.31 -61.63
CA TYR A 147 -4.77 -58.04 -60.94
C TYR A 147 -5.84 -57.65 -59.91
N GLN A 148 -7.12 -57.92 -60.18
CA GLN A 148 -8.21 -57.62 -59.26
C GLN A 148 -8.10 -58.45 -57.97
N GLU A 149 -7.80 -59.74 -58.11
CA GLU A 149 -7.61 -60.65 -56.97
C GLU A 149 -6.35 -60.29 -56.18
N ALA A 150 -5.28 -59.85 -56.87
CA ALA A 150 -4.06 -59.37 -56.22
C ALA A 150 -4.31 -58.16 -55.31
N VAL A 151 -5.10 -57.18 -55.77
CA VAL A 151 -5.52 -56.01 -54.97
C VAL A 151 -6.29 -56.46 -53.72
N VAL A 152 -7.27 -57.36 -53.89
CA VAL A 152 -8.07 -57.87 -52.76
C VAL A 152 -7.20 -58.62 -51.75
N GLU A 153 -6.28 -59.48 -52.20
CA GLU A 153 -5.40 -60.22 -51.28
C GLU A 153 -4.37 -59.31 -50.58
N LEU A 154 -3.90 -58.25 -51.24
CA LEU A 154 -3.03 -57.27 -50.62
C LEU A 154 -3.79 -56.44 -49.57
N GLN A 155 -5.03 -56.06 -49.84
CA GLN A 155 -5.90 -55.42 -48.84
C GLN A 155 -6.13 -56.34 -47.63
N ARG A 156 -6.37 -57.64 -47.85
CA ARG A 156 -6.45 -58.61 -46.73
C ARG A 156 -5.16 -58.72 -45.94
N ALA A 157 -4.00 -58.64 -46.59
CA ALA A 157 -2.71 -58.60 -45.90
C ALA A 157 -2.61 -57.35 -45.02
N ASP A 158 -3.03 -56.19 -45.53
CA ASP A 158 -3.06 -54.92 -44.81
C ASP A 158 -4.01 -54.96 -43.60
N GLU A 159 -5.24 -55.45 -43.77
CA GLU A 159 -6.22 -55.61 -42.68
C GLU A 159 -5.68 -56.52 -41.57
N LYS A 160 -5.04 -57.65 -41.92
CA LYS A 160 -4.41 -58.55 -40.95
C LYS A 160 -3.23 -57.89 -40.24
N ALA A 161 -2.41 -57.13 -40.99
CA ALA A 161 -1.26 -56.41 -40.45
C ALA A 161 -1.70 -55.33 -39.46
N ASN A 162 -2.69 -54.53 -39.82
CA ASN A 162 -3.31 -53.55 -38.94
C ASN A 162 -3.91 -54.20 -37.69
N ALA A 163 -4.63 -55.32 -37.82
CA ALA A 163 -5.25 -56.00 -36.69
C ALA A 163 -4.23 -56.50 -35.66
N VAL A 164 -3.10 -57.07 -36.11
CA VAL A 164 -2.05 -57.55 -35.19
C VAL A 164 -1.26 -56.41 -34.57
N THR A 165 -0.96 -55.35 -35.35
CA THR A 165 -0.31 -54.14 -34.82
C THR A 165 -1.20 -53.46 -33.78
N GLN A 166 -2.50 -53.30 -34.05
CA GLN A 166 -3.46 -52.75 -33.08
C GLN A 166 -3.54 -53.60 -31.80
N SER A 167 -3.50 -54.93 -31.93
CA SER A 167 -3.47 -55.83 -30.78
C SER A 167 -2.23 -55.62 -29.90
N TRP A 168 -1.07 -55.35 -30.51
CA TRP A 168 0.17 -55.01 -29.78
C TRP A 168 0.05 -53.68 -29.02
N HIS A 169 -0.47 -52.64 -29.66
CA HIS A 169 -0.73 -51.35 -29.01
C HIS A 169 -1.74 -51.49 -27.85
N GLN A 170 -2.83 -52.22 -28.06
CA GLN A 170 -3.85 -52.43 -27.05
C GLN A 170 -3.30 -53.21 -25.85
N ALA A 171 -2.50 -54.25 -26.09
CA ALA A 171 -1.89 -55.05 -25.03
C ALA A 171 -1.00 -54.19 -24.11
N TYR A 172 -0.23 -53.25 -24.68
CA TYR A 172 0.54 -52.28 -23.90
C TYR A 172 -0.38 -51.33 -23.11
N GLU A 173 -1.36 -50.71 -23.77
CA GLU A 173 -2.26 -49.74 -23.13
C GLU A 173 -3.09 -50.36 -22.01
N ASP A 174 -3.58 -51.59 -22.16
CA ASP A 174 -4.32 -52.30 -21.13
C ASP A 174 -3.48 -52.48 -19.86
N LYS A 175 -2.22 -52.90 -20.02
CA LYS A 175 -1.28 -53.09 -18.90
C LYS A 175 -0.85 -51.78 -18.28
N LEU A 176 -0.57 -50.76 -19.07
CA LEU A 176 -0.24 -49.43 -18.57
C LEU A 176 -1.42 -48.83 -17.79
N ASN A 177 -2.65 -48.99 -18.27
CA ASN A 177 -3.84 -48.50 -17.59
C ASN A 177 -4.08 -49.26 -16.27
N GLN A 178 -3.88 -50.58 -16.23
CA GLN A 178 -3.91 -51.37 -15.00
C GLN A 178 -2.85 -50.89 -13.99
N ALA A 179 -1.63 -50.62 -14.46
CA ALA A 179 -0.55 -50.08 -13.64
C ALA A 179 -0.90 -48.70 -13.06
N GLN A 180 -1.42 -47.80 -13.89
CA GLN A 180 -1.83 -46.45 -13.46
C GLN A 180 -2.98 -46.51 -12.44
N GLN A 181 -3.96 -47.39 -12.65
CA GLN A 181 -5.07 -47.57 -11.70
C GLN A 181 -4.58 -48.09 -10.35
N ALA A 182 -3.66 -49.05 -10.34
CA ALA A 182 -3.04 -49.55 -9.11
C ALA A 182 -2.22 -48.46 -8.40
N TYR A 183 -1.45 -47.67 -9.16
CA TYR A 183 -0.68 -46.52 -8.62
C TYR A 183 -1.61 -45.48 -7.97
N ASN A 184 -2.72 -45.15 -8.63
CA ASN A 184 -3.70 -44.20 -8.11
C ASN A 184 -4.42 -44.71 -6.84
N LYS A 185 -4.50 -46.02 -6.65
CA LYS A 185 -5.01 -46.69 -5.44
C LYS A 185 -3.94 -46.91 -4.38
N GLU A 186 -2.72 -46.44 -4.61
CA GLU A 186 -1.56 -46.62 -3.72
C GLU A 186 -1.15 -48.10 -3.54
N ASP A 187 -1.55 -48.98 -4.46
CA ASP A 187 -1.09 -50.37 -4.52
C ASP A 187 0.15 -50.46 -5.41
N VAL A 188 1.29 -50.08 -4.83
CA VAL A 188 2.60 -49.99 -5.52
C VAL A 188 3.04 -51.32 -6.09
N LYS A 189 2.83 -52.42 -5.35
CA LYS A 189 3.25 -53.75 -5.77
C LYS A 189 2.49 -54.18 -7.02
N LEU A 190 1.18 -53.95 -7.03
CA LEU A 190 0.35 -54.27 -8.17
C LEU A 190 0.64 -53.34 -9.37
N ALA A 191 0.92 -52.05 -9.10
CA ALA A 191 1.31 -51.09 -10.11
C ALA A 191 2.64 -51.47 -10.79
N GLU A 192 3.64 -51.86 -9.99
CA GLU A 192 4.94 -52.33 -10.48
C GLU A 192 4.78 -53.61 -11.32
N LEU A 193 3.97 -54.58 -10.86
CA LEU A 193 3.68 -55.79 -11.63
C LEU A 193 3.11 -55.47 -13.02
N TYR A 194 2.07 -54.64 -13.10
CA TYR A 194 1.45 -54.29 -14.37
C TYR A 194 2.33 -53.41 -15.25
N LEU A 195 3.12 -52.52 -14.65
CA LEU A 195 4.07 -51.70 -15.41
C LEU A 195 5.17 -52.56 -16.02
N ASN A 196 5.72 -53.53 -15.27
CA ASN A 196 6.70 -54.47 -15.78
C ASN A 196 6.10 -55.30 -16.94
N GLN A 197 4.83 -55.68 -16.87
CA GLN A 197 4.12 -56.33 -17.98
C GLN A 197 3.97 -55.39 -19.19
N ALA A 198 3.66 -54.10 -18.99
CA ALA A 198 3.56 -53.12 -20.08
C ALA A 198 4.93 -52.89 -20.75
N LEU A 199 5.98 -52.64 -19.95
CA LEU A 199 7.34 -52.39 -20.45
C LEU A 199 7.97 -53.64 -21.07
N ALA A 200 7.52 -54.85 -20.74
CA ALA A 200 7.90 -56.06 -21.47
C ALA A 200 7.31 -56.13 -22.90
N ILE A 201 6.21 -55.41 -23.16
CA ILE A 201 5.58 -55.30 -24.49
C ILE A 201 6.21 -54.15 -25.28
N LYS A 202 6.46 -53.01 -24.63
CA LYS A 202 7.11 -51.83 -25.21
C LYS A 202 8.02 -51.13 -24.18
N PRO A 203 9.33 -51.42 -24.16
CA PRO A 203 10.26 -50.94 -23.12
C PRO A 203 10.50 -49.44 -23.11
N ASN A 204 10.42 -48.78 -24.27
CA ASN A 204 10.86 -47.39 -24.45
C ASN A 204 9.71 -46.39 -24.57
N GLU A 205 8.49 -46.78 -24.21
CA GLU A 205 7.32 -45.91 -24.29
C GLU A 205 7.37 -44.83 -23.19
N PRO A 206 7.32 -43.53 -23.54
CA PRO A 206 7.51 -42.44 -22.58
C PRO A 206 6.56 -42.46 -21.39
N ARG A 207 5.30 -42.89 -21.60
CA ARG A 207 4.30 -42.97 -20.52
C ARG A 207 4.65 -44.04 -19.49
N GLY A 208 5.15 -45.20 -19.94
CA GLY A 208 5.59 -46.28 -19.06
C GLY A 208 6.82 -45.88 -18.26
N LEU A 209 7.81 -45.25 -18.91
CA LEU A 209 9.02 -44.74 -18.24
C LEU A 209 8.70 -43.64 -17.21
N SER A 210 7.73 -42.77 -17.50
CA SER A 210 7.25 -41.77 -16.54
C SER A 210 6.64 -42.42 -15.30
N LEU A 211 5.75 -43.40 -15.48
CA LEU A 211 5.16 -44.14 -14.35
C LEU A 211 6.22 -44.95 -13.58
N GLN A 212 7.25 -45.46 -14.25
CA GLN A 212 8.39 -46.13 -13.62
C GLN A 212 9.14 -45.18 -12.69
N GLN A 213 9.42 -43.96 -13.14
CA GLN A 213 10.08 -42.94 -12.32
C GLN A 213 9.24 -42.59 -11.08
N GLN A 214 7.91 -42.50 -11.23
CA GLN A 214 6.99 -42.25 -10.11
C GLN A 214 6.97 -43.39 -9.10
N LEU A 215 6.96 -44.65 -9.56
CA LEU A 215 7.03 -45.81 -8.67
C LEU A 215 8.37 -45.87 -7.93
N ASN A 216 9.47 -45.55 -8.60
CA ASN A 216 10.80 -45.51 -7.99
C ASN A 216 10.92 -44.46 -6.87
N SER A 217 10.24 -43.31 -7.01
CA SER A 217 10.23 -42.27 -5.97
C SER A 217 9.18 -42.51 -4.87
N TYR A 218 8.26 -43.46 -5.08
CA TYR A 218 7.13 -43.71 -4.18
C TYR A 218 7.53 -44.03 -2.73
N PRO A 219 8.58 -44.82 -2.41
CA PRO A 219 8.94 -45.11 -1.02
C PRO A 219 9.11 -43.84 -0.18
N ARG A 220 9.77 -42.82 -0.75
CA ARG A 220 9.92 -41.51 -0.10
C ARG A 220 8.59 -40.77 0.00
N VAL A 221 7.76 -40.84 -1.04
CA VAL A 221 6.41 -40.26 -1.02
C VAL A 221 5.54 -40.89 0.06
N ALA A 222 5.62 -42.21 0.27
CA ALA A 222 4.85 -42.93 1.29
C ALA A 222 5.21 -42.49 2.72
N GLU A 223 6.50 -42.31 3.00
CA GLU A 223 6.97 -41.73 4.27
C GLU A 223 6.37 -40.33 4.48
N LEU A 224 6.42 -39.49 3.45
CA LEU A 224 5.89 -38.12 3.51
C LEU A 224 4.37 -38.09 3.65
N LEU A 225 3.63 -38.99 2.99
CA LEU A 225 2.17 -39.12 3.16
C LEU A 225 1.81 -39.51 4.59
N SER A 226 2.60 -40.41 5.21
CA SER A 226 2.44 -40.77 6.61
C SER A 226 2.74 -39.59 7.53
N ALA A 227 3.81 -38.83 7.26
CA ALA A 227 4.13 -37.61 8.00
C ALA A 227 3.04 -36.52 7.83
N LEU A 228 2.44 -36.40 6.65
CA LEU A 228 1.33 -35.49 6.38
C LEU A 228 0.10 -35.89 7.21
N LYS A 229 -0.22 -37.18 7.30
CA LYS A 229 -1.31 -37.68 8.15
C LYS A 229 -1.09 -37.31 9.61
N VAL A 230 0.13 -37.47 10.13
CA VAL A 230 0.50 -37.03 11.48
C VAL A 230 0.31 -35.51 11.63
N ALA A 231 0.80 -34.71 10.68
CA ALA A 231 0.66 -33.25 10.71
C ALA A 231 -0.81 -32.79 10.69
N LYS A 232 -1.69 -33.54 10.02
CA LYS A 232 -3.15 -33.32 10.02
C LYS A 232 -3.75 -33.61 11.39
N ILE A 233 -3.40 -34.72 12.02
CA ILE A 233 -3.87 -35.10 13.37
C ILE A 233 -3.43 -34.07 14.41
N GLU A 234 -2.18 -33.59 14.31
CA GLU A 234 -1.64 -32.53 15.17
C GLU A 234 -2.28 -31.14 14.92
N ASN A 235 -3.09 -31.00 13.85
CA ASN A 235 -3.60 -29.72 13.36
C ASN A 235 -2.48 -28.67 13.13
N ASN A 236 -1.28 -29.13 12.80
CA ASN A 236 -0.11 -28.28 12.58
C ASN A 236 -0.05 -27.86 11.10
N LEU A 237 -0.66 -26.73 10.78
CA LEU A 237 -0.75 -26.23 9.40
C LEU A 237 0.61 -25.96 8.76
N GLN A 238 1.61 -25.53 9.53
CA GLN A 238 2.95 -25.29 9.01
C GLN A 238 3.60 -26.60 8.58
N LYS A 239 3.57 -27.61 9.46
CA LYS A 239 4.09 -28.95 9.16
C LYS A 239 3.33 -29.60 8.00
N GLN A 240 2.01 -29.37 7.89
CA GLN A 240 1.22 -29.81 6.73
C GLN A 240 1.73 -29.17 5.43
N ALA A 241 1.89 -27.84 5.39
CA ALA A 241 2.37 -27.13 4.20
C ALA A 241 3.78 -27.59 3.78
N ASP A 242 4.70 -27.70 4.74
CA ASP A 242 6.09 -28.11 4.47
C ASP A 242 6.15 -29.55 3.96
N THR A 243 5.33 -30.45 4.51
CA THR A 243 5.27 -31.85 4.06
C THR A 243 4.61 -31.96 2.68
N LEU A 244 3.54 -31.22 2.43
CA LEU A 244 2.88 -31.17 1.11
C LEU A 244 3.83 -30.65 0.03
N GLN A 245 4.61 -29.61 0.32
CA GLN A 245 5.64 -29.10 -0.61
C GLN A 245 6.69 -30.17 -0.95
N GLN A 246 7.16 -30.93 0.05
CA GLN A 246 8.09 -32.03 -0.17
C GLN A 246 7.49 -33.13 -1.03
N ILE A 247 6.21 -33.51 -0.82
CA ILE A 247 5.53 -34.51 -1.66
C ILE A 247 5.45 -34.03 -3.11
N ILE A 248 5.03 -32.78 -3.34
CA ILE A 248 4.83 -32.22 -4.68
C ILE A 248 6.17 -32.08 -5.44
N ALA A 249 7.28 -31.84 -4.72
CA ALA A 249 8.61 -31.84 -5.31
C ALA A 249 9.06 -33.24 -5.79
N GLN A 250 8.54 -34.32 -5.19
CA GLN A 250 8.80 -35.70 -5.61
C GLN A 250 7.83 -36.18 -6.70
N ASP A 251 6.56 -35.80 -6.60
CA ASP A 251 5.50 -36.17 -7.54
C ASP A 251 4.47 -35.05 -7.67
N SER A 252 4.65 -34.20 -8.69
CA SER A 252 3.78 -33.07 -8.98
C SER A 252 2.44 -33.47 -9.62
N THR A 253 2.28 -34.74 -10.02
CA THR A 253 1.04 -35.23 -10.64
C THR A 253 -0.09 -35.45 -9.64
N ARG A 254 0.20 -35.38 -8.33
CA ARG A 254 -0.76 -35.49 -7.24
C ARG A 254 -1.58 -34.21 -7.06
N ILE A 255 -2.43 -33.90 -8.04
CA ILE A 255 -3.21 -32.65 -8.11
C ILE A 255 -4.06 -32.40 -6.86
N GLY A 256 -4.59 -33.44 -6.21
CA GLY A 256 -5.32 -33.31 -4.95
C GLY A 256 -4.49 -32.68 -3.83
N LEU A 257 -3.22 -33.08 -3.71
CA LEU A 257 -2.30 -32.55 -2.70
C LEU A 257 -1.79 -31.15 -3.07
N VAL A 258 -1.64 -30.85 -4.36
CA VAL A 258 -1.35 -29.49 -4.84
C VAL A 258 -2.46 -28.52 -4.43
N LYS A 259 -3.73 -28.91 -4.64
CA LYS A 259 -4.89 -28.11 -4.20
C LYS A 259 -4.91 -27.95 -2.68
N GLU A 260 -4.64 -29.03 -1.95
CA GLU A 260 -4.58 -29.00 -0.49
C GLU A 260 -3.50 -28.04 0.02
N LEU A 261 -2.30 -28.04 -0.57
CA LEU A 261 -1.24 -27.09 -0.25
C LEU A 261 -1.71 -25.65 -0.42
N GLY A 262 -2.44 -25.35 -1.50
CA GLY A 262 -3.03 -24.03 -1.74
C GLY A 262 -3.98 -23.60 -0.61
N VAL A 263 -4.84 -24.52 -0.14
CA VAL A 263 -5.78 -24.27 0.97
C VAL A 263 -5.04 -24.03 2.28
N VAL A 264 -4.10 -24.90 2.64
CA VAL A 264 -3.32 -24.80 3.89
C VAL A 264 -2.47 -23.53 3.89
N THR A 265 -1.80 -23.23 2.78
CA THR A 265 -0.98 -22.01 2.62
C THR A 265 -1.81 -20.76 2.76
N LYS A 266 -3.01 -20.72 2.16
CA LYS A 266 -3.95 -19.62 2.32
C LYS A 266 -4.31 -19.42 3.79
N LYS A 267 -4.66 -20.49 4.51
CA LYS A 267 -5.01 -20.41 5.95
C LYS A 267 -3.84 -19.89 6.80
N LEU A 268 -2.62 -20.36 6.57
CA LEU A 268 -1.41 -19.85 7.24
C LEU A 268 -1.21 -18.36 6.99
N ASN A 269 -1.40 -17.91 5.75
CA ASN A 269 -1.28 -16.51 5.38
C ASN A 269 -2.37 -15.65 6.03
N ASP A 270 -3.63 -16.11 6.03
CA ASP A 270 -4.74 -15.46 6.72
C ASP A 270 -4.43 -15.31 8.23
N ASP A 271 -3.92 -16.35 8.89
CA ASP A 271 -3.57 -16.31 10.32
C ASP A 271 -2.43 -15.33 10.61
N ARG A 272 -1.35 -15.38 9.83
CA ARG A 272 -0.20 -14.45 9.94
C ARG A 272 -0.63 -13.02 9.69
N PHE A 273 -1.45 -12.78 8.68
CA PHE A 273 -2.01 -11.48 8.36
C PHE A 273 -2.85 -10.95 9.52
N ASN A 274 -3.80 -11.74 10.02
CA ASN A 274 -4.66 -11.36 11.13
C ASN A 274 -3.87 -11.07 12.40
N GLN A 275 -2.81 -11.85 12.68
CA GLN A 275 -1.91 -11.58 13.81
C GLN A 275 -1.16 -10.26 13.63
N ALA A 276 -0.63 -9.97 12.44
CA ALA A 276 0.03 -8.72 12.13
C ALA A 276 -0.92 -7.52 12.28
N ILE A 277 -2.14 -7.60 11.77
CA ILE A 277 -3.16 -6.56 11.96
C ILE A 277 -3.45 -6.34 13.45
N ARG A 278 -3.69 -7.40 14.24
CA ARG A 278 -3.91 -7.28 15.69
C ARG A 278 -2.75 -6.61 16.41
N ARG A 279 -1.50 -7.02 16.12
CA ARG A 279 -0.30 -6.39 16.69
C ARG A 279 -0.20 -4.91 16.32
N GLY A 280 -0.54 -4.57 15.08
CA GLY A 280 -0.55 -3.17 14.62
C GLY A 280 -1.57 -2.31 15.37
N VAL A 281 -2.77 -2.84 15.60
CA VAL A 281 -3.82 -2.15 16.37
C VAL A 281 -3.39 -1.95 17.83
N VAL A 282 -2.90 -3.00 18.50
CA VAL A 282 -2.38 -2.90 19.88
C VAL A 282 -1.24 -1.89 19.98
N ALA A 283 -0.32 -1.88 19.01
CA ALA A 283 0.78 -0.93 18.99
C ALA A 283 0.31 0.53 18.84
N ILE A 284 -0.77 0.78 18.09
CA ILE A 284 -1.40 2.12 18.02
C ILE A 284 -1.97 2.52 19.39
N GLU A 285 -2.65 1.59 20.08
CA GLU A 285 -3.23 1.85 21.42
C GLU A 285 -2.15 2.15 22.47
N GLN A 286 -0.96 1.57 22.31
CA GLN A 286 0.20 1.83 23.15
C GLN A 286 1.02 3.06 22.68
N GLU A 287 0.52 3.83 21.71
CA GLU A 287 1.19 4.97 21.08
C GLU A 287 2.57 4.62 20.45
N ASN A 288 2.85 3.33 20.25
CA ASN A 288 4.10 2.83 19.70
C ASN A 288 4.03 2.76 18.16
N VAL A 289 4.27 3.91 17.53
CA VAL A 289 4.20 4.05 16.07
C VAL A 289 5.24 3.17 15.35
N SER A 290 6.40 2.93 15.95
CA SER A 290 7.43 2.07 15.37
C SER A 290 6.96 0.62 15.25
N ALA A 291 6.45 0.05 16.36
CA ALA A 291 5.90 -1.31 16.35
C ALA A 291 4.69 -1.44 15.42
N ALA A 292 3.83 -0.42 15.36
CA ALA A 292 2.68 -0.41 14.46
C ALA A 292 3.11 -0.44 12.98
N ASN A 293 4.18 0.30 12.62
CA ASN A 293 4.74 0.27 11.27
C ASN A 293 5.34 -1.10 10.91
N THR A 294 6.05 -1.76 11.83
CA THR A 294 6.55 -3.12 11.60
C THR A 294 5.41 -4.09 11.33
N ALA A 295 4.36 -4.04 12.15
CA ALA A 295 3.18 -4.88 11.97
C ALA A 295 2.43 -4.59 10.64
N TYR A 296 2.32 -3.32 10.25
CA TYR A 296 1.78 -2.93 8.95
C TYR A 296 2.59 -3.50 7.79
N LYS A 297 3.93 -3.43 7.84
CA LYS A 297 4.80 -4.01 6.80
C LYS A 297 4.61 -5.52 6.67
N GLN A 298 4.50 -6.22 7.80
CA GLN A 298 4.22 -7.66 7.84
C GLN A 298 2.87 -7.99 7.19
N ALA A 299 1.79 -7.28 7.56
CA ALA A 299 0.47 -7.49 6.98
C ALA A 299 0.44 -7.18 5.47
N LYS A 300 1.07 -6.08 5.06
CA LYS A 300 1.14 -5.64 3.65
C LYS A 300 1.91 -6.61 2.76
N ALA A 301 2.96 -7.25 3.29
CA ALA A 301 3.73 -8.24 2.55
C ALA A 301 2.91 -9.50 2.21
N ILE A 302 1.87 -9.81 3.02
CA ILE A 302 1.00 -10.96 2.79
C ILE A 302 -0.18 -10.57 1.88
N TYR A 303 -0.93 -9.52 2.24
CA TYR A 303 -2.07 -9.06 1.46
C TYR A 303 -2.06 -7.52 1.31
N PRO A 304 -1.49 -6.98 0.22
CA PRO A 304 -1.29 -5.54 0.09
C PRO A 304 -2.57 -4.73 -0.15
N GLN A 305 -3.62 -5.36 -0.71
CA GLN A 305 -4.86 -4.70 -1.12
C GLN A 305 -6.03 -4.86 -0.14
N ARG A 306 -5.81 -5.54 1.00
CA ARG A 306 -6.84 -5.73 2.02
C ARG A 306 -7.18 -4.40 2.70
N THR A 307 -8.46 -4.18 3.00
CA THR A 307 -8.96 -2.93 3.58
C THR A 307 -8.38 -2.67 4.98
N GLU A 308 -8.07 -3.73 5.73
CA GLU A 308 -7.44 -3.67 7.04
C GLU A 308 -6.05 -3.03 6.98
N VAL A 309 -5.28 -3.26 5.92
CA VAL A 309 -3.95 -2.65 5.70
C VAL A 309 -4.08 -1.14 5.48
N VAL A 310 -5.04 -0.74 4.65
CA VAL A 310 -5.33 0.68 4.38
C VAL A 310 -5.81 1.38 5.65
N SER A 311 -6.72 0.74 6.40
CA SER A 311 -7.22 1.24 7.68
C SER A 311 -6.10 1.39 8.72
N LEU A 312 -5.24 0.37 8.84
CA LEU A 312 -4.10 0.39 9.75
C LEU A 312 -3.12 1.52 9.40
N GLN A 313 -2.79 1.70 8.11
CA GLN A 313 -1.93 2.80 7.65
C GLN A 313 -2.49 4.18 8.03
N LYS A 314 -3.80 4.39 7.82
CA LYS A 314 -4.46 5.64 8.19
C LYS A 314 -4.38 5.90 9.69
N LYS A 315 -4.62 4.88 10.51
CA LYS A 315 -4.52 4.99 11.98
C LYS A 315 -3.08 5.28 12.42
N ILE A 316 -2.09 4.63 11.81
CA ILE A 316 -0.66 4.90 12.07
C ILE A 316 -0.32 6.37 11.77
N ALA A 317 -0.75 6.88 10.60
CA ALA A 317 -0.50 8.27 10.22
C ALA A 317 -1.16 9.26 11.18
N GLN A 318 -2.39 8.99 11.62
CA GLN A 318 -3.09 9.79 12.63
C GLN A 318 -2.37 9.77 13.97
N GLN A 319 -1.91 8.60 14.43
CA GLN A 319 -1.17 8.48 15.69
C GLN A 319 0.18 9.21 15.62
N GLN A 320 0.91 9.09 14.50
CA GLN A 320 2.16 9.81 14.30
C GLN A 320 1.95 11.33 14.33
N ALA A 321 0.88 11.82 13.69
CA ALA A 321 0.53 13.24 13.73
C ALA A 321 0.23 13.71 15.15
N ALA A 322 -0.50 12.90 15.95
CA ALA A 322 -0.79 13.20 17.34
C ALA A 322 0.48 13.25 18.22
N VAL A 323 1.36 12.27 18.10
CA VAL A 323 2.65 12.22 18.84
C VAL A 323 3.53 13.42 18.47
N ASN A 324 3.61 13.77 17.18
CA ASN A 324 4.38 14.93 16.72
C ASN A 324 3.81 16.25 17.26
N LEU A 325 2.48 16.37 17.31
CA LEU A 325 1.81 17.53 17.88
C LEU A 325 2.10 17.65 19.38
N GLN A 326 1.97 16.55 20.13
CA GLN A 326 2.24 16.52 21.57
C GLN A 326 3.69 16.88 21.89
N THR A 327 4.64 16.36 21.11
CA THR A 327 6.06 16.72 21.21
C THR A 327 6.27 18.20 20.94
N SER A 328 5.64 18.74 19.89
CA SER A 328 5.73 20.16 19.55
C SER A 328 5.19 21.05 20.68
N LEU A 329 4.03 20.72 21.23
CA LEU A 329 3.42 21.43 22.36
C LEU A 329 4.30 21.38 23.61
N THR A 330 4.92 20.22 23.89
CA THR A 330 5.84 20.06 25.02
C THR A 330 7.07 20.95 24.87
N ASN A 331 7.66 21.01 23.67
CA ASN A 331 8.81 21.85 23.39
C ASN A 331 8.47 23.35 23.49
N VAL A 332 7.30 23.75 23.00
CA VAL A 332 6.81 25.13 23.15
C VAL A 332 6.62 25.48 24.62
N LYS A 333 5.97 24.62 25.42
CA LYS A 333 5.78 24.86 26.86
C LYS A 333 7.11 25.01 27.60
N LYS A 334 8.12 24.20 27.27
CA LYS A 334 9.47 24.35 27.83
C LYS A 334 10.10 25.69 27.46
N ALA A 335 9.96 26.14 26.22
CA ALA A 335 10.46 27.45 25.79
C ALA A 335 9.71 28.60 26.49
N VAL A 336 8.40 28.49 26.71
CA VAL A 336 7.62 29.46 27.50
C VAL A 336 8.11 29.50 28.95
N GLN A 337 8.34 28.35 29.58
CA GLN A 337 8.88 28.28 30.95
C GLN A 337 10.27 28.89 31.08
N ALA A 338 11.07 28.81 30.02
CA ALA A 338 12.39 29.44 29.92
C ALA A 338 12.33 30.92 29.51
N ASP A 339 11.14 31.49 29.30
CA ASP A 339 10.91 32.86 28.79
C ASP A 339 11.59 33.16 27.43
N ASP A 340 11.86 32.11 26.64
CA ASP A 340 12.49 32.21 25.32
C ASP A 340 11.45 32.37 24.21
N TRP A 341 10.91 33.59 24.10
CA TRP A 341 9.84 33.90 23.14
C TRP A 341 10.26 33.81 21.68
N GLN A 342 11.55 33.99 21.37
CA GLN A 342 12.05 33.78 20.01
C GLN A 342 11.94 32.31 19.61
N ARG A 343 12.32 31.40 20.52
CA ARG A 343 12.16 29.96 20.31
C ARG A 343 10.70 29.52 20.31
N VAL A 344 9.84 30.09 21.17
CA VAL A 344 8.39 29.84 21.12
C VAL A 344 7.86 30.16 19.74
N LEU A 345 8.19 31.34 19.19
CA LEU A 345 7.77 31.74 17.86
C LEU A 345 8.31 30.76 16.80
N ALA A 346 9.59 30.41 16.83
CA ALA A 346 10.19 29.49 15.86
C ALA A 346 9.54 28.10 15.86
N LEU A 347 9.22 27.54 17.04
CA LEU A 347 8.62 26.21 17.19
C LEU A 347 7.14 26.15 16.79
N SER A 348 6.44 27.29 16.88
CA SER A 348 5.00 27.39 16.61
C SER A 348 4.66 27.96 15.23
N LYS A 349 5.59 28.68 14.59
CA LYS A 349 5.40 29.28 13.27
C LYS A 349 5.13 28.21 12.21
N ALA A 350 4.22 28.52 11.28
CA ALA A 350 3.78 27.65 10.18
C ALA A 350 3.03 26.36 10.60
N LYS A 351 2.54 26.30 11.85
CA LYS A 351 1.69 25.20 12.32
C LYS A 351 0.20 25.53 12.11
N THR A 352 -0.58 24.54 11.71
CA THR A 352 -2.04 24.68 11.48
C THR A 352 -2.87 24.37 12.72
N ASN A 353 -2.26 23.78 13.76
CA ASN A 353 -2.94 23.52 15.01
C ASN A 353 -3.20 24.83 15.76
N THR A 354 -4.44 25.03 16.21
CA THR A 354 -4.90 26.26 16.87
C THR A 354 -4.09 26.61 18.11
N ALA A 355 -3.81 25.64 18.99
CA ALA A 355 -3.02 25.90 20.20
C ALA A 355 -1.59 26.37 19.89
N LEU A 356 -0.97 25.83 18.83
CA LEU A 356 0.34 26.33 18.37
C LEU A 356 0.23 27.73 17.76
N GLN A 357 -0.83 28.04 17.03
CA GLN A 357 -1.07 29.40 16.50
C GLN A 357 -1.26 30.45 17.61
N ASP A 358 -1.93 30.06 18.70
CA ASP A 358 -2.10 30.93 19.87
C ASP A 358 -0.74 31.26 20.51
N TYR A 359 0.14 30.26 20.67
CA TYR A 359 1.51 30.49 21.14
C TYR A 359 2.33 31.38 20.19
N ALA A 360 2.18 31.21 18.88
CA ALA A 360 2.86 32.05 17.89
C ALA A 360 2.42 33.51 18.01
N THR A 361 1.11 33.75 18.12
CA THR A 361 0.53 35.09 18.29
C THR A 361 1.02 35.73 19.59
N GLN A 362 1.00 34.97 20.69
CA GLN A 362 1.49 35.44 21.98
C GLN A 362 2.97 35.80 21.93
N ALA A 363 3.81 34.98 21.31
CA ALA A 363 5.24 35.24 21.18
C ALA A 363 5.52 36.48 20.33
N GLN A 364 4.80 36.67 19.23
CA GLN A 364 4.91 37.88 18.40
C GLN A 364 4.56 39.13 19.19
N GLN A 365 3.45 39.08 19.95
CA GLN A 365 3.05 40.20 20.80
C GLN A 365 4.14 40.51 21.83
N ILE A 366 4.61 39.53 22.59
CA ILE A 366 5.62 39.77 23.64
C ILE A 366 6.92 40.32 23.03
N LEU A 367 7.45 39.71 21.96
CA LEU A 367 8.67 40.19 21.31
C LEU A 367 8.53 41.62 20.77
N GLN A 368 7.37 41.94 20.19
CA GLN A 368 7.10 43.29 19.70
C GLN A 368 7.06 44.30 20.85
N GLN A 369 6.42 43.96 21.97
CA GLN A 369 6.33 44.87 23.11
C GLN A 369 7.65 44.98 23.88
N GLN A 370 8.43 43.90 23.97
CA GLN A 370 9.81 43.94 24.48
C GLN A 370 10.67 44.90 23.66
N LYS A 371 10.55 44.88 22.33
CA LYS A 371 11.25 45.82 21.44
C LYS A 371 10.82 47.27 21.69
N THR A 372 9.52 47.51 21.88
CA THR A 372 8.99 48.84 22.21
C THR A 372 9.50 49.34 23.58
N ALA A 373 9.47 48.49 24.61
CA ALA A 373 10.00 48.82 25.92
C ALA A 373 11.50 49.13 25.86
N ALA A 374 12.28 48.32 25.14
CA ALA A 374 13.71 48.55 24.91
C ALA A 374 13.98 49.89 24.21
N ALA A 375 13.12 50.32 23.29
CA ALA A 375 13.27 51.61 22.61
C ALA A 375 13.09 52.81 23.57
N TYR A 376 12.19 52.73 24.55
CA TYR A 376 12.08 53.75 25.61
C TYR A 376 13.30 53.72 26.53
N LEU A 377 13.73 52.52 26.94
CA LEU A 377 14.85 52.34 27.86
C LEU A 377 16.21 52.73 27.26
N ALA A 378 16.36 52.65 25.94
CA ALA A 378 17.57 53.06 25.24
C ALA A 378 17.76 54.58 25.17
N ARG A 379 16.68 55.37 25.34
CA ARG A 379 16.67 56.84 25.24
C ARG A 379 15.82 57.46 26.35
N PRO A 380 16.18 57.26 27.63
CA PRO A 380 15.36 57.70 28.76
C PRO A 380 15.20 59.23 28.83
N GLU A 381 16.12 60.01 28.26
CA GLU A 381 16.03 61.46 28.17
C GLU A 381 14.79 61.95 27.40
N ARG A 382 14.27 61.14 26.47
CA ARG A 382 13.04 61.48 25.74
C ARG A 382 11.81 61.50 26.65
N LEU A 383 11.87 60.84 27.81
CA LEU A 383 10.82 60.90 28.83
C LEU A 383 10.77 62.28 29.51
N GLN A 384 11.63 63.24 29.17
CA GLN A 384 11.46 64.63 29.60
C GLN A 384 10.38 65.37 28.79
N ASP A 385 10.02 64.86 27.62
CA ASP A 385 8.88 65.36 26.85
C ASP A 385 7.55 64.83 27.43
N GLN A 386 6.58 65.72 27.64
CA GLN A 386 5.29 65.37 28.24
C GLN A 386 4.52 64.34 27.38
N GLY A 387 4.51 64.50 26.06
CA GLY A 387 3.82 63.59 25.15
C GLY A 387 4.43 62.20 25.19
N VAL A 388 5.76 62.10 25.17
CA VAL A 388 6.48 60.83 25.27
C VAL A 388 6.25 60.16 26.63
N ARG A 389 6.22 60.91 27.75
CA ARG A 389 5.84 60.34 29.06
C ARG A 389 4.45 59.73 29.05
N GLN A 390 3.45 60.47 28.53
CA GLN A 390 2.08 59.99 28.51
C GLN A 390 1.96 58.71 27.66
N GLN A 391 2.66 58.65 26.53
CA GLN A 391 2.73 57.44 25.70
C GLN A 391 3.37 56.27 26.45
N ALA A 392 4.48 56.49 27.17
CA ALA A 392 5.13 55.46 27.96
C ALA A 392 4.23 54.94 29.11
N GLN A 393 3.51 55.83 29.81
CA GLN A 393 2.52 55.45 30.83
C GLN A 393 1.38 54.62 30.24
N ASN A 394 0.86 55.02 29.09
CA ASN A 394 -0.20 54.27 28.40
C ASN A 394 0.30 52.90 27.94
N PHE A 395 1.54 52.83 27.43
CA PHE A 395 2.21 51.58 27.07
C PHE A 395 2.35 50.63 28.27
N ILE A 396 2.78 51.12 29.44
CA ILE A 396 2.87 50.31 30.65
C ILE A 396 1.49 49.74 31.01
N LYS A 397 0.47 50.61 31.05
CA LYS A 397 -0.91 50.23 31.40
C LYS A 397 -1.50 49.19 30.45
N SER A 398 -1.32 49.35 29.14
CA SER A 398 -1.90 48.45 28.13
C SER A 398 -1.23 47.08 28.07
N ASN A 399 -0.04 46.92 28.66
CA ASN A 399 0.77 45.70 28.55
C ASN A 399 0.90 44.90 29.86
N ILE A 400 0.17 45.27 30.92
CA ILE A 400 0.19 44.54 32.22
C ILE A 400 -0.15 43.05 32.04
N SER A 401 -1.10 42.70 31.17
CA SER A 401 -1.46 41.30 30.96
C SER A 401 -0.33 40.46 30.32
N LEU A 402 0.58 41.09 29.57
CA LEU A 402 1.73 40.43 28.96
C LEU A 402 2.90 40.28 29.96
N THR A 403 3.01 41.15 30.97
CA THR A 403 4.04 40.99 32.02
C THR A 403 3.81 39.74 32.87
N LEU A 404 2.56 39.35 33.08
CA LEU A 404 2.21 38.08 33.74
C LEU A 404 2.66 36.84 32.97
N LYS A 405 2.88 37.00 31.66
CA LYS A 405 3.24 35.92 30.75
C LYS A 405 4.75 35.81 30.55
N SER A 406 5.50 36.91 30.68
CA SER A 406 6.94 36.95 30.46
C SER A 406 7.67 37.68 31.59
N PRO A 407 8.46 36.95 32.41
CA PRO A 407 9.31 37.55 33.44
C PRO A 407 10.29 38.61 32.92
N ALA A 408 10.97 38.38 31.79
CA ALA A 408 11.89 39.37 31.22
C ALA A 408 11.16 40.62 30.75
N PHE A 409 9.98 40.48 30.15
CA PHE A 409 9.17 41.65 29.79
C PHE A 409 8.65 42.39 31.03
N ALA A 410 8.27 41.66 32.09
CA ALA A 410 7.89 42.26 33.36
C ALA A 410 9.02 43.11 33.95
N GLN A 411 10.26 42.62 33.90
CA GLN A 411 11.44 43.39 34.33
C GLN A 411 11.65 44.66 33.50
N GLN A 412 11.48 44.60 32.18
CA GLN A 412 11.59 45.78 31.31
C GLN A 412 10.51 46.82 31.63
N VAL A 413 9.26 46.37 31.84
CA VAL A 413 8.15 47.26 32.19
C VAL A 413 8.34 47.87 33.58
N ALA A 414 8.84 47.11 34.55
CA ALA A 414 9.16 47.63 35.89
C ALA A 414 10.26 48.69 35.83
N LEU A 415 11.34 48.44 35.08
CA LEU A 415 12.41 49.41 34.87
C LEU A 415 11.91 50.68 34.16
N LEU A 416 11.06 50.51 33.14
CA LEU A 416 10.45 51.64 32.45
C LEU A 416 9.53 52.45 33.37
N SER A 417 8.75 51.79 34.23
CA SER A 417 7.91 52.45 35.24
C SER A 417 8.74 53.34 36.16
N GLN A 418 9.86 52.81 36.67
CA GLN A 418 10.78 53.60 37.49
C GLN A 418 11.32 54.82 36.74
N LYS A 419 11.74 54.68 35.47
CA LYS A 419 12.22 55.81 34.66
C LYS A 419 11.14 56.85 34.39
N VAL A 420 9.91 56.42 34.19
CA VAL A 420 8.76 57.33 34.02
C VAL A 420 8.46 58.07 35.33
N GLU A 421 8.53 57.39 36.48
CA GLU A 421 8.36 58.00 37.80
C GLU A 421 9.45 59.04 38.08
N ASP A 422 10.72 58.73 37.78
CA ASP A 422 11.85 59.68 37.88
C ASP A 422 11.62 60.92 37.00
N ALA A 423 11.12 60.73 35.79
CA ALA A 423 10.81 61.83 34.87
C ALA A 423 9.54 62.61 35.26
N ASN A 424 8.72 62.08 36.16
CA ASN A 424 7.49 62.71 36.63
C ASN A 424 7.63 63.32 38.05
N ARG A 425 8.83 63.34 38.62
CA ARG A 425 9.13 64.05 39.86
C ARG A 425 9.58 65.47 39.58
N GLN A 426 8.80 66.46 40.01
CA GLN A 426 9.19 67.87 39.91
C GLN A 426 10.51 68.13 40.64
N GLN A 427 11.34 68.98 40.04
CA GLN A 427 12.64 69.40 40.53
C GLN A 427 12.62 70.90 40.79
N GLU A 428 13.32 71.29 41.85
CA GLU A 428 13.47 72.69 42.21
C GLU A 428 14.45 73.38 41.25
N LEU A 429 14.05 74.52 40.69
CA LEU A 429 14.90 75.48 39.99
C LEU A 429 14.95 76.78 40.79
N ARG A 430 16.13 77.14 41.27
CA ARG A 430 16.42 78.38 41.97
C ARG A 430 16.92 79.43 40.99
N ILE A 431 16.25 80.57 40.99
CA ILE A 431 16.50 81.68 40.08
C ILE A 431 16.97 82.88 40.91
N THR A 432 18.08 83.48 40.50
CA THR A 432 18.61 84.73 41.06
C THR A 432 18.73 85.81 39.98
N SER A 433 18.58 87.08 40.37
CA SER A 433 18.57 88.21 39.42
C SER A 433 18.95 89.54 40.10
N ASP A 434 18.84 90.66 39.38
CA ASP A 434 19.24 92.01 39.81
C ASP A 434 18.10 92.85 40.44
N GLY A 435 16.90 92.28 40.55
CA GLY A 435 15.69 92.97 41.02
C GLY A 435 14.94 93.76 39.96
N LYS A 436 15.47 93.90 38.75
CA LYS A 436 14.86 94.68 37.66
C LYS A 436 14.37 93.80 36.51
N THR A 437 15.05 92.69 36.28
CA THR A 437 14.75 91.75 35.20
C THR A 437 13.44 91.00 35.46
N ASP A 438 12.49 91.10 34.52
CA ASP A 438 11.25 90.34 34.57
C ASP A 438 11.43 88.99 33.86
N ILE A 439 11.35 87.88 34.61
CA ILE A 439 11.75 86.55 34.13
C ILE A 439 10.53 85.73 33.71
N TRP A 440 10.65 85.10 32.54
CA TRP A 440 9.70 84.12 31.99
C TRP A 440 10.40 82.80 31.73
N VAL A 441 9.74 81.68 31.99
CA VAL A 441 10.18 80.36 31.51
C VAL A 441 9.36 80.05 30.25
N LEU A 442 10.01 80.04 29.10
CA LEU A 442 9.34 79.85 27.82
C LEU A 442 8.61 78.51 27.77
N GLY A 443 7.32 78.54 27.40
CA GLY A 443 6.46 77.36 27.36
C GLY A 443 5.93 76.87 28.71
N VAL A 444 6.30 77.52 29.83
CA VAL A 444 5.79 77.19 31.17
C VAL A 444 4.98 78.34 31.77
N GLY A 445 5.56 79.54 31.84
CA GLY A 445 4.87 80.69 32.45
C GLY A 445 5.77 81.79 32.99
N HIS A 446 5.15 82.76 33.64
CA HIS A 446 5.78 83.96 34.19
C HIS A 446 6.34 83.72 35.60
N VAL A 447 7.60 84.07 35.83
CA VAL A 447 8.26 83.99 37.14
C VAL A 447 8.23 85.34 37.86
N GLY A 448 8.34 86.45 37.14
CA GLY A 448 8.37 87.79 37.73
C GLY A 448 9.79 88.29 38.04
N LYS A 449 9.88 89.45 38.69
CA LYS A 449 11.15 90.05 39.14
C LYS A 449 11.68 89.37 40.40
N VAL A 450 12.97 89.08 40.44
CA VAL A 450 13.66 88.46 41.60
C VAL A 450 14.64 89.48 42.19
N ALA A 451 14.45 89.86 43.45
CA ALA A 451 15.26 90.89 44.11
C ALA A 451 16.73 90.46 44.26
N LYS A 452 17.66 91.44 44.23
CA LYS A 452 19.11 91.21 44.24
C LYS A 452 19.63 90.40 45.44
N SER A 453 18.92 90.42 46.56
CA SER A 453 19.29 89.73 47.81
C SER A 453 18.45 88.48 48.09
N THR A 454 17.62 88.02 47.15
CA THR A 454 16.77 86.84 47.33
C THR A 454 16.87 85.87 46.16
N GLU A 455 16.55 84.60 46.43
CA GLU A 455 16.33 83.59 45.41
C GLU A 455 14.83 83.32 45.26
N LYS A 456 14.40 82.95 44.05
CA LYS A 456 13.04 82.45 43.81
C LYS A 456 13.10 81.02 43.31
N SER A 457 12.47 80.11 44.04
CA SER A 457 12.35 78.70 43.68
C SER A 457 11.06 78.43 42.91
N ILE A 458 11.17 77.73 41.78
CA ILE A 458 10.04 77.19 41.03
C ILE A 458 10.19 75.68 40.86
N GLN A 459 9.06 74.97 40.69
CA GLN A 459 9.04 73.51 40.53
C GLN A 459 8.76 73.16 39.07
N LEU A 460 9.71 72.49 38.41
CA LEU A 460 9.61 72.11 37.01
C LEU A 460 9.92 70.62 36.85
N TYR A 461 9.35 69.96 35.85
CA TYR A 461 9.74 68.58 35.55
C TYR A 461 11.19 68.53 35.01
N PRO A 462 11.88 67.39 35.08
CA PRO A 462 13.17 67.22 34.41
C PRO A 462 13.01 67.52 32.92
N GLY A 463 13.90 68.34 32.35
CA GLY A 463 13.72 68.86 31.00
C GLY A 463 14.68 69.99 30.64
N LYS A 464 14.67 70.35 29.36
CA LYS A 464 15.38 71.53 28.85
C LYS A 464 14.44 72.73 28.86
N TYR A 465 14.85 73.79 29.52
CA TYR A 465 14.09 75.03 29.63
C TYR A 465 14.93 76.18 29.12
N THR A 466 14.26 77.15 28.49
CA THR A 466 14.85 78.45 28.16
C THR A 466 14.13 79.50 28.98
N LEU A 467 14.89 80.23 29.78
CA LEU A 467 14.41 81.39 30.50
C LEU A 467 14.65 82.63 29.65
N GLU A 468 13.68 83.54 29.60
CA GLU A 468 13.79 84.84 28.96
C GLU A 468 13.67 85.94 30.02
N GLY A 469 14.69 86.80 30.10
CA GLY A 469 14.67 88.01 30.89
C GLY A 469 14.25 89.19 30.01
N ARG A 470 13.22 89.93 30.45
CA ARG A 470 12.70 91.12 29.77
C ARG A 470 12.90 92.35 30.65
N CYS A 471 13.43 93.41 30.07
CA CYS A 471 13.74 94.64 30.79
C CYS A 471 13.47 95.85 29.89
N GLU A 472 12.80 96.88 30.42
CA GLU A 472 12.57 98.12 29.67
C GLU A 472 13.90 98.84 29.39
N GLY A 473 14.15 99.16 28.11
CA GLY A 473 15.37 99.82 27.66
C GLY A 473 16.60 98.91 27.48
N TYR A 474 16.46 97.59 27.63
CA TYR A 474 17.52 96.60 27.42
C TYR A 474 17.04 95.49 26.48
N ARG A 475 17.97 94.84 25.77
CA ARG A 475 17.66 93.68 24.94
C ARG A 475 17.29 92.49 25.81
N ASN A 476 16.31 91.70 25.35
CA ASN A 476 15.91 90.47 26.02
C ASN A 476 17.08 89.48 26.05
N LYS A 477 17.26 88.79 27.17
CA LYS A 477 18.30 87.76 27.33
C LYS A 477 17.66 86.40 27.48
N GLN A 478 18.10 85.44 26.68
CA GLN A 478 17.69 84.05 26.80
C GLN A 478 18.82 83.19 27.33
N GLN A 479 18.51 82.32 28.29
CA GLN A 479 19.46 81.36 28.82
C GLN A 479 18.80 80.00 29.01
N SER A 480 19.47 78.96 28.51
CA SER A 480 18.98 77.59 28.61
C SER A 480 19.56 76.86 29.82
N ILE A 481 18.74 76.04 30.47
CA ILE A 481 19.13 75.13 31.54
C ILE A 481 18.53 73.75 31.29
N THR A 482 19.26 72.70 31.65
CA THR A 482 18.75 71.33 31.66
C THR A 482 18.59 70.88 33.11
N LEU A 483 17.35 70.60 33.52
CA LEU A 483 17.02 70.02 34.81
C LEU A 483 17.10 68.50 34.72
N SER A 484 17.93 67.90 35.56
CA SER A 484 18.05 66.44 35.71
C SER A 484 17.16 65.93 36.83
N SER A 485 16.84 64.64 36.84
CA SER A 485 15.89 64.03 37.79
C SER A 485 16.34 63.96 39.25
N SER A 486 17.53 64.45 39.60
CA SER A 486 18.13 64.28 40.93
C SER A 486 18.92 65.49 41.45
N ALA A 487 18.82 66.65 40.80
CA ALA A 487 19.59 67.83 41.20
C ALA A 487 18.74 69.11 41.15
N VAL A 488 18.93 69.96 42.16
CA VAL A 488 18.40 71.33 42.18
C VAL A 488 19.11 72.14 41.09
N GLY A 489 18.34 72.72 40.18
CA GLY A 489 18.87 73.62 39.17
C GLY A 489 19.10 75.01 39.76
N ASN A 490 20.20 75.66 39.36
CA ASN A 490 20.46 77.05 39.72
C ASN A 490 20.72 77.85 38.45
N ILE A 491 20.11 79.02 38.32
CA ILE A 491 20.33 79.92 37.18
C ILE A 491 20.31 81.38 37.62
N TYR A 492 21.26 82.16 37.10
CA TYR A 492 21.31 83.61 37.25
C TYR A 492 20.99 84.25 35.90
N LEU A 493 20.02 85.17 35.87
CA LEU A 493 19.57 85.81 34.63
C LEU A 493 19.33 87.30 34.85
N VAL A 494 19.97 88.14 34.04
CA VAL A 494 19.88 89.60 34.06
C VAL A 494 20.00 90.16 32.64
N CYS A 495 19.24 91.20 32.29
CA CYS A 495 19.45 91.94 31.04
C CYS A 495 20.65 92.89 31.18
N ASP A 496 21.73 92.64 30.45
CA ASP A 496 23.01 93.36 30.55
C ASP A 496 23.38 94.20 29.32
N GLU A 497 22.56 94.18 28.27
CA GLU A 497 22.78 94.92 27.02
C GLU A 497 21.67 95.97 26.80
N ARG A 498 22.03 97.25 26.77
CA ARG A 498 21.09 98.37 26.55
C ARG A 498 20.70 98.46 25.07
N ILE A 499 19.45 98.83 24.77
CA ILE A 499 18.95 99.04 23.39
C ILE A 499 19.52 100.32 22.79
#